data_AF-A0A528V4Q4-F1
#
_entry.id   AF-A0A528V4Q4-F1
#
_cell.length_a   1.000
_cell.length_b   1.000
_cell.length_c   1.000
_cell.angle_alpha   90.00
_cell.angle_beta   90.00
_cell.angle_gamma   90.00
#
_symmetry.space_group_name_H-M   'P 1'
#
loop_
_entity.id
_entity.type
_entity.pdbx_description
1 polymer ?
#
loop_
_entity_poly.entity_id
_entity_poly.type
_entity_poly.pdbx_seq_one_letter_code
_entity_poly.pdbx_strand_id
1 'polypeptide(L)'
;VAVLEKGWIGSGNAGRNTTIIRSNYGLPGNTGFYELSMKLWERMEQDLNYNTMVSQRGVINLYHSDAQRDAYARRGNTMRINGIDAELLDLAAFKKMMPFLNFD
;
A
#
# COMPACT_ATOMS: atom_id res chain seq x y z
N VAL A 1 -28.80 9.36 7.00
CA VAL A 1 -28.20 8.00 7.03
C VAL A 1 -27.98 7.63 8.49
N ALA A 2 -28.32 6.42 8.92
CA ALA A 2 -28.05 5.92 10.28
C ALA A 2 -27.08 4.73 10.22
N VAL A 3 -26.17 4.64 11.19
CA VAL A 3 -25.20 3.54 11.32
C VAL A 3 -25.50 2.81 12.64
N LEU A 4 -25.75 1.50 12.57
CA LEU A 4 -26.01 0.66 13.74
C LEU A 4 -24.78 -0.21 14.01
N GLU A 5 -24.24 -0.11 15.22
CA GLU A 5 -23.12 -0.92 15.72
C GLU A 5 -23.60 -1.70 16.95
N LYS A 6 -23.26 -2.98 17.03
CA LYS A 6 -23.65 -3.86 18.14
C LYS A 6 -22.86 -3.54 19.42
N GLY A 7 -21.59 -3.17 19.29
CA GLY A 7 -20.66 -2.85 20.38
C GLY A 7 -20.15 -1.42 20.32
N TRP A 8 -18.83 -1.25 20.28
CA TRP A 8 -18.17 0.06 20.17
C TRP A 8 -17.70 0.30 18.73
N ILE A 9 -17.87 1.53 18.23
CA ILE A 9 -17.39 1.91 16.89
C ILE A 9 -15.88 1.65 16.81
N GLY A 10 -15.46 0.90 15.79
CA GLY A 10 -14.05 0.54 15.58
C GLY A 10 -13.56 -0.69 16.34
N SER A 11 -14.37 -1.32 17.20
CA SER A 11 -13.94 -2.48 18.02
C SER A 11 -13.69 -3.79 17.26
N GLY A 12 -14.10 -3.86 15.99
CA GLY A 12 -13.81 -4.97 15.07
C GLY A 12 -12.43 -4.89 14.42
N ASN A 13 -12.32 -5.35 13.17
CA ASN A 13 -11.06 -5.37 12.42
C ASN A 13 -10.48 -3.95 12.17
N ALA A 14 -11.33 -2.92 12.18
CA ALA A 14 -10.89 -1.53 12.09
C ALA A 14 -9.91 -1.13 13.20
N GLY A 15 -10.07 -1.66 14.43
CA GLY A 15 -9.19 -1.40 15.56
C GLY A 15 -8.06 -2.42 15.76
N ARG A 16 -7.91 -3.40 14.86
CA ARG A 16 -6.99 -4.55 15.04
C ARG A 16 -6.11 -4.86 13.82
N ASN A 17 -6.05 -3.94 12.85
CA ASN A 17 -5.23 -4.12 11.66
C ASN A 17 -3.76 -3.68 11.89
N THR A 18 -2.89 -4.01 10.94
CA THR A 18 -1.46 -3.64 10.97
C THR A 18 -1.15 -2.33 10.25
N THR A 19 -2.17 -1.50 10.00
CA THR A 19 -2.09 -0.11 9.49
C THR A 19 -1.39 0.09 8.15
N ILE A 20 -1.23 -0.94 7.31
CA ILE A 20 -0.64 -0.80 5.98
C ILE A 20 -1.67 -0.22 5.01
N ILE A 21 -1.30 0.88 4.35
CA ILE A 21 -2.08 1.56 3.32
C ILE A 21 -1.27 1.52 2.01
N ARG A 22 -1.81 0.92 0.94
CA ARG A 22 -1.14 0.73 -0.37
C ARG A 22 -2.14 0.45 -1.51
N SER A 23 -1.78 0.80 -2.75
CA SER A 23 -2.56 0.49 -3.98
C SER A 23 -1.89 -0.50 -4.94
N ASN A 24 -0.80 -1.14 -4.55
CA ASN A 24 0.02 -2.00 -5.42
C ASN A 24 -0.57 -3.39 -5.73
N TYR A 25 -1.76 -3.41 -6.34
CA TYR A 25 -2.51 -4.58 -6.78
C TYR A 25 -2.46 -4.72 -8.31
N GLY A 26 -2.48 -5.95 -8.81
CA GLY A 26 -2.39 -6.26 -10.25
C GLY A 26 -3.64 -6.91 -10.87
N LEU A 27 -4.70 -7.15 -10.08
CA LEU A 27 -5.95 -7.70 -10.61
C LEU A 27 -6.83 -6.60 -11.19
N PRO A 28 -7.49 -6.82 -12.34
CA PRO A 28 -8.48 -5.91 -12.87
C PRO A 28 -9.55 -5.56 -11.82
N GLY A 29 -10.00 -4.30 -11.79
CA GLY A 29 -10.90 -3.78 -10.77
C GLY A 29 -10.21 -3.41 -9.45
N ASN A 30 -9.33 -4.27 -8.92
CA ASN A 30 -8.62 -4.00 -7.66
C ASN A 30 -7.66 -2.81 -7.79
N THR A 31 -6.91 -2.75 -8.89
CA THR A 31 -5.92 -1.69 -9.12
C THR A 31 -6.54 -0.30 -8.99
N GLY A 32 -7.64 -0.04 -9.71
CA GLY A 32 -8.35 1.25 -9.63
C GLY A 32 -9.05 1.48 -8.29
N PHE A 33 -9.64 0.44 -7.70
CA PHE A 33 -10.34 0.54 -6.40
C PHE A 33 -9.40 0.97 -5.27
N TYR A 34 -8.26 0.30 -5.13
CA TYR A 34 -7.29 0.64 -4.08
C TYR A 34 -6.55 1.95 -4.38
N GLU A 35 -6.34 2.29 -5.65
CA GLU A 35 -5.77 3.59 -6.02
C GLU A 35 -6.67 4.76 -5.66
N LEU A 36 -7.98 4.63 -5.90
CA LEU A 36 -8.94 5.63 -5.43
C LEU A 36 -8.89 5.77 -3.91
N SER A 37 -8.80 4.64 -3.18
CA SER A 37 -8.65 4.64 -1.73
C SER A 37 -7.38 5.38 -1.27
N MET A 38 -6.24 5.16 -1.93
CA MET A 38 -4.99 5.89 -1.65
C MET A 38 -5.15 7.40 -1.81
N LYS A 39 -5.78 7.86 -2.89
CA LYS A 39 -6.02 9.28 -3.15
C LYS A 39 -6.96 9.93 -2.13
N LEU A 40 -7.91 9.16 -1.58
CA LEU A 40 -8.73 9.61 -0.46
C LEU A 40 -7.90 9.72 0.82
N TRP A 41 -7.04 8.75 1.12
CA TRP A 41 -6.14 8.80 2.28
C TRP A 41 -5.19 10.00 2.25
N GLU A 42 -4.70 10.39 1.06
CA GLU A 42 -3.83 11.57 0.87
C GLU A 42 -4.46 12.88 1.33
N ARG A 43 -5.79 12.98 1.24
CA ARG A 43 -6.55 14.19 1.56
C ARG A 43 -7.35 14.10 2.86
N MET A 44 -7.44 12.90 3.43
CA MET A 44 -8.38 12.60 4.51
C MET A 44 -8.17 13.51 5.73
N GLU A 45 -6.93 13.86 6.06
CA GLU A 45 -6.64 14.72 7.21
C GLU A 45 -7.18 16.14 7.02
N GLN A 46 -7.07 16.69 5.81
CA GLN A 46 -7.64 18.01 5.50
C GLN A 46 -9.16 17.93 5.43
N ASP A 47 -9.70 16.90 4.77
CA ASP A 47 -11.14 16.76 4.58
C ASP A 47 -11.88 16.50 5.92
N LEU A 48 -11.24 15.83 6.89
CA LEU A 48 -11.79 15.58 8.23
C LEU A 48 -11.40 16.63 9.29
N ASN A 49 -10.44 17.51 9.00
CA ASN A 49 -9.78 18.37 9.99
C ASN A 49 -9.33 17.58 11.24
N TYR A 50 -8.69 16.43 11.01
CA TYR A 50 -8.24 15.52 12.06
C TYR A 50 -6.93 14.84 11.65
N ASN A 51 -5.96 14.82 12.55
CA ASN A 51 -4.71 14.10 12.32
C ASN A 51 -4.95 12.59 12.43
N THR A 52 -5.01 11.92 11.27
CA THR A 52 -5.20 10.47 11.17
C THR A 52 -3.89 9.70 11.25
N MET A 53 -2.76 10.41 11.41
CA MET A 53 -1.40 9.89 11.47
C MET A 53 -1.00 9.11 10.21
N VAL A 54 -1.55 9.52 9.06
CA VAL A 54 -1.21 8.89 7.78
C VAL A 54 0.19 9.29 7.39
N SER A 55 1.01 8.29 7.05
CA SER A 55 2.42 8.50 6.71
C SER A 55 2.77 7.72 5.44
N GLN A 56 2.97 8.45 4.33
CA GLN A 56 3.39 7.88 3.05
C GLN A 56 4.88 7.53 3.07
N ARG A 57 5.22 6.44 3.79
CA ARG A 57 6.59 5.93 3.92
C ARG A 57 6.91 4.76 2.98
N GLY A 58 6.05 4.53 2.01
CA GLY A 58 6.16 3.43 1.05
C GLY A 58 5.91 2.05 1.66
N VAL A 59 5.87 1.05 0.78
CA VAL A 59 5.83 -0.38 1.13
C VAL A 59 6.72 -1.14 0.17
N ILE A 60 7.61 -1.99 0.70
CA ILE A 60 8.51 -2.79 -0.11
C ILE A 60 8.08 -4.26 -0.02
N ASN A 61 7.91 -4.91 -1.18
CA ASN A 61 7.67 -6.35 -1.26
C ASN A 61 8.95 -7.03 -1.78
N LEU A 62 9.51 -7.92 -0.97
CA LEU A 62 10.74 -8.65 -1.28
C LEU A 62 10.45 -9.90 -2.11
N TYR A 63 11.32 -10.18 -3.07
CA TYR A 63 11.36 -11.45 -3.79
C TYR A 63 12.65 -12.20 -3.45
N HIS A 64 12.56 -13.53 -3.46
CA HIS A 64 13.66 -14.46 -3.16
C HIS A 64 13.78 -15.56 -4.21
N SER A 65 13.10 -15.40 -5.36
CA SER A 65 13.21 -16.29 -6.52
C SER A 65 12.92 -15.54 -7.81
N ASP A 66 13.40 -16.07 -8.94
CA ASP A 66 13.15 -15.48 -10.26
C ASP A 66 11.66 -15.41 -10.59
N ALA A 67 10.88 -16.45 -10.25
CA ALA A 67 9.43 -16.44 -10.45
C ALA A 67 8.74 -15.31 -9.68
N GLN A 68 9.19 -15.01 -8.45
CA GLN A 68 8.66 -13.88 -7.69
C GLN A 68 9.08 -12.53 -8.29
N ARG A 69 10.33 -12.40 -8.76
CA ARG A 69 10.79 -11.22 -9.48
C ARG A 69 9.91 -10.93 -10.69
N ASP A 70 9.66 -11.95 -11.51
CA ASP A 70 8.87 -11.81 -12.74
C ASP A 70 7.41 -11.46 -12.42
N ALA A 71 6.83 -12.05 -11.36
CA ALA A 71 5.50 -11.71 -10.88
C ALA A 71 5.40 -10.24 -10.42
N TYR A 72 6.42 -9.72 -9.72
CA TYR A 72 6.45 -8.32 -9.29
C TYR A 72 6.74 -7.35 -10.42
N ALA A 73 7.59 -7.71 -11.39
CA ALA A 73 7.78 -6.95 -12.62
C ALA A 73 6.45 -6.82 -13.39
N ARG A 74 5.73 -7.92 -13.55
CA ARG A 74 4.38 -7.92 -14.16
C ARG A 74 3.42 -7.00 -13.39
N ARG A 75 3.38 -7.12 -12.06
CA ARG A 75 2.51 -6.29 -11.21
C ARG A 75 2.84 -4.79 -11.34
N GLY A 76 4.12 -4.43 -11.29
CA GLY A 76 4.57 -3.04 -11.47
C GLY A 76 4.20 -2.50 -12.85
N ASN A 77 4.37 -3.29 -13.91
CA ASN A 77 3.94 -2.91 -15.25
C ASN A 77 2.42 -2.71 -15.34
N THR A 78 1.61 -3.58 -14.72
CA THR A 78 0.16 -3.38 -14.63
C THR A 78 -0.20 -2.09 -13.93
N MET A 79 0.45 -1.75 -12.82
CA MET A 79 0.23 -0.48 -12.11
C MET A 79 0.55 0.72 -13.00
N ARG A 80 1.72 0.72 -13.66
CA ARG A 80 2.16 1.83 -14.52
C ARG A 80 1.23 2.05 -15.72
N ILE A 81 0.72 0.98 -16.33
CA ILE A 81 -0.28 1.07 -17.41
C ILE A 81 -1.58 1.74 -16.94
N ASN A 82 -1.91 1.59 -15.65
CA ASN A 82 -3.07 2.24 -15.02
C ASN A 82 -2.75 3.61 -14.41
N GLY A 83 -1.58 4.20 -14.71
CA GLY A 83 -1.17 5.52 -14.21
C GLY A 83 -0.82 5.56 -12.73
N ILE A 84 -0.42 4.42 -12.15
CA ILE A 84 0.00 4.29 -10.75
C ILE A 84 1.50 4.09 -10.68
N ASP A 85 2.16 4.80 -9.78
CA ASP A 85 3.60 4.71 -9.58
C ASP A 85 4.01 3.34 -9.02
N ALA A 86 5.02 2.74 -9.65
CA ALA A 86 5.61 1.49 -9.20
C ALA A 86 7.07 1.41 -9.65
N GLU A 87 7.94 0.97 -8.73
CA GLU A 87 9.36 0.77 -8.98
C GLU A 87 9.75 -0.68 -8.70
N LEU A 88 10.52 -1.28 -9.61
CA LEU A 88 11.21 -2.54 -9.37
C LEU A 88 12.64 -2.21 -8.98
N LEU A 89 12.92 -2.30 -7.68
CA LEU A 89 14.22 -1.93 -7.11
C LEU A 89 15.26 -3.03 -7.37
N ASP A 90 16.47 -2.61 -7.73
CA ASP A 90 17.64 -3.47 -7.67
C ASP A 90 18.21 -3.56 -6.24
N LEU A 91 19.20 -4.44 -6.05
CA LEU A 91 19.80 -4.66 -4.73
C LEU A 91 20.51 -3.40 -4.20
N ALA A 92 21.12 -2.60 -5.07
CA ALA A 92 21.88 -1.41 -4.66
C ALA A 92 20.94 -0.31 -4.14
N ALA A 93 19.86 -0.03 -4.86
CA ALA A 93 18.81 0.90 -4.45
C ALA A 93 18.13 0.41 -3.15
N PHE A 94 17.83 -0.89 -3.06
CA PHE A 94 17.23 -1.47 -1.87
C PHE A 94 18.14 -1.37 -0.63
N LYS A 95 19.44 -1.65 -0.75
CA LYS A 95 20.44 -1.46 0.33
C LYS A 95 20.52 0.00 0.80
N LYS A 96 20.43 0.96 -0.13
CA LYS A 96 20.41 2.39 0.21
C LYS A 96 19.17 2.78 1.01
N MET A 97 18.00 2.22 0.67
CA MET A 97 16.74 2.51 1.36
C MET A 97 16.60 1.79 2.71
N MET A 98 17.05 0.54 2.78
CA MET A 98 16.85 -0.35 3.92
C MET A 98 18.19 -0.89 4.45
N PRO A 99 19.15 -0.03 4.83
CA PRO A 99 20.52 -0.44 5.19
C PRO A 99 20.59 -1.30 6.46
N PHE A 100 19.51 -1.35 7.24
CA PHE A 100 19.41 -2.07 8.50
C PHE A 100 18.96 -3.54 8.36
N LEU A 101 18.66 -4.01 7.15
CA LEU A 101 18.28 -5.40 6.91
C LEU A 101 19.52 -6.31 6.78
N ASN A 102 19.30 -7.61 6.90
CA ASN A 102 20.33 -8.59 6.59
C ASN A 102 20.43 -8.79 5.07
N PHE A 103 21.65 -8.74 4.55
CA PHE A 103 21.96 -8.92 3.12
C PHE A 103 22.94 -10.07 2.85
N ASP A 104 23.34 -10.78 3.91
CA ASP A 104 24.19 -11.96 3.86
C ASP A 104 23.35 -13.25 3.95
#